data_AF-A0A5N5QWX3-F1
#
_entry.id   AF-A0A5N5QWX3-F1
#
_cell.length_a   1.000
_cell.length_b   1.000
_cell.length_c   1.000
_cell.angle_alpha   90.00
_cell.angle_beta   90.00
_cell.angle_gamma   90.00
#
_symmetry.space_group_name_H-M   'P 1'
#
loop_
_entity.id
_entity.type
_entity.pdbx_description
1 polymer ?
#
loop_
_entity_poly.entity_id
_entity_poly.type
_entity_poly.pdbx_seq_one_letter_code
_entity_poly.pdbx_strand_id
1 'polypeptide(L)'
;MHFPAVDLDSEARLYTSNAEREKYESQATLFGIIVALEYLERAYVRDAINAAEYTPACTRLLSQYKTMLKLVGDSVPSVEEFMRRYNMDHPAALHRVQVGVPATIEHSSEQQGSSETAKWVAETTQSFITFMDALNLRLRAKDQLHPRLQELMTGYARFKDSAKWEGRGKIVSWLITLNAMKASDEITEDQARQLTWGRKRHSIDLLLRSLFVYSTRPLMCSYMIHGGDPGRTLNTVFPRSLKVQHRPAKRFDVIVVVVILYNGLVTSHDPGSYPNSRLCSSSTVFSPSINMFAAVRSANLMTRQSAFHLQRRTVISLAKIQYTAHATASGAGRNGTTQLDDGSLSINLASPKEMGGSGQGNNPEQLFALGYASCFLGALQLVAKNKNVKLSNDVKIKAAVSFGEVKGSGGFGIGVELTAIGADASLVHEAHTFGIMFTIIRSSARPAIRRGTFLVPHRTVISLYTAHATASGAGWEGTTELDDRSLRFDLAIPKEMGGSGEGQNPDQLLALGYASCFLGALQLVAKNKNVILSDNVKVKAAISFGEAKDSGFGINIELTTIGVDSALAREAHSVCPYSRIFREGTEVRTKFE
;
A
#
# COMPACT_ATOMS: atom_id res chain seq x y z
N MET A 1 38.72 12.87 46.02
CA MET A 1 39.06 13.22 44.62
C MET A 1 38.41 14.56 44.32
N HIS A 2 39.23 15.59 44.11
CA HIS A 2 38.77 16.93 43.76
C HIS A 2 38.43 16.88 42.26
N PHE A 3 37.14 16.97 41.90
CA PHE A 3 36.78 17.18 40.50
C PHE A 3 37.17 18.62 40.16
N PRO A 4 38.00 18.86 39.14
CA PRO A 4 38.34 20.22 38.76
C PRO A 4 37.05 20.95 38.34
N ALA A 5 36.91 22.19 38.79
CA ALA A 5 35.78 23.04 38.41
C ALA A 5 35.75 23.15 36.88
N VAL A 6 34.69 22.63 36.26
CA VAL A 6 34.47 22.75 34.82
C VAL A 6 34.09 24.19 34.56
N ASP A 7 35.01 24.96 34.00
CA ASP A 7 34.76 26.31 33.51
C ASP A 7 33.83 26.24 32.28
N LEU A 8 32.57 26.64 32.46
CA LEU A 8 31.54 26.62 31.42
C LEU A 8 31.83 27.60 30.27
N ASP A 9 32.75 28.55 30.48
CA ASP A 9 33.15 29.55 29.51
C ASP A 9 34.40 29.14 28.70
N SER A 10 34.99 27.97 29.00
CA SER A 10 36.14 27.43 28.27
C SER A 10 35.69 26.68 27.01
N GLU A 11 36.27 27.03 25.85
CA GLU A 11 35.96 26.39 24.57
C GLU A 11 36.41 24.92 24.60
N ALA A 12 35.44 24.00 24.57
CA ALA A 12 35.70 22.57 24.52
C ALA A 12 36.31 22.17 23.17
N ARG A 13 37.63 22.03 23.11
CA ARG A 13 38.34 21.56 21.91
C ARG A 13 38.20 20.04 21.77
N LEU A 14 37.48 19.60 20.74
CA LEU A 14 37.20 18.19 20.45
C LEU A 14 38.41 17.42 19.88
N TYR A 15 39.43 18.13 19.39
CA TYR A 15 40.65 17.54 18.83
C TYR A 15 41.83 18.50 19.02
N THR A 16 43.04 17.95 19.03
CA THR A 16 44.29 18.71 19.20
C THR A 16 45.11 18.81 17.91
N SER A 17 44.87 17.93 16.93
CA SER A 17 45.56 17.91 15.64
C SER A 17 44.61 17.62 14.47
N ASN A 18 45.02 17.99 13.25
CA ASN A 18 44.23 17.73 12.04
C ASN A 18 44.07 16.22 11.76
N ALA A 19 45.08 15.41 12.06
CA ALA A 19 45.01 13.95 11.91
C ALA A 19 44.00 13.33 12.91
N GLU A 20 43.94 13.86 14.13
CA GLU A 20 42.96 13.43 15.13
C GLU A 20 41.53 13.83 14.72
N ARG A 21 41.35 15.02 14.13
CA ARG A 21 40.08 15.46 13.57
C ARG A 21 39.58 14.51 12.46
N GLU A 22 40.43 14.19 11.50
CA GLU A 22 40.09 13.31 10.37
C GLU A 22 39.73 11.89 10.84
N LYS A 23 40.43 11.41 11.88
CA LYS A 23 40.10 10.15 12.55
C LYS A 23 38.72 10.18 13.18
N TYR A 24 38.36 11.24 13.92
CA TYR A 24 37.02 11.37 14.50
C TYR A 24 35.93 11.53 13.43
N GLU A 25 36.19 12.26 12.34
CA GLU A 25 35.27 12.37 11.21
C GLU A 25 35.03 11.00 10.53
N SER A 26 36.08 10.19 10.39
CA SER A 26 35.99 8.81 9.86
C SER A 26 35.19 7.89 10.79
N GLN A 27 35.42 7.97 12.11
CA GLN A 27 34.66 7.22 13.10
C GLN A 27 33.18 7.67 13.15
N ALA A 28 32.92 8.97 13.05
CA ALA A 28 31.56 9.51 12.98
C ALA A 28 30.82 9.03 11.72
N THR A 29 31.53 8.88 10.61
CA THR A 29 31.00 8.31 9.37
C THR A 29 30.66 6.82 9.54
N LEU A 30 31.55 6.02 10.14
CA LEU A 30 31.27 4.62 10.46
C LEU A 30 30.04 4.49 11.38
N PHE A 31 29.96 5.32 12.42
CA PHE A 31 28.81 5.40 13.33
C PHE A 31 27.51 5.73 12.58
N GLY A 32 27.57 6.69 11.64
CA GLY A 32 26.44 7.03 10.77
C GLY A 32 25.97 5.88 9.89
N ILE A 33 26.89 5.10 9.32
CA ILE A 33 26.59 3.96 8.46
C ILE A 33 25.90 2.83 9.25
N ILE A 34 26.41 2.48 10.43
CA ILE A 34 25.83 1.43 11.29
C ILE A 34 24.40 1.80 11.69
N VAL A 35 24.19 3.06 12.12
CA VAL A 35 22.85 3.57 12.46
C VAL A 35 21.91 3.55 11.26
N ALA A 36 22.38 3.96 10.08
CA ALA A 36 21.58 3.94 8.86
C ALA A 36 21.19 2.51 8.44
N LEU A 37 22.09 1.55 8.62
CA LEU A 37 21.83 0.14 8.32
C LEU A 37 20.79 -0.45 9.28
N GLU A 38 20.85 -0.14 10.58
CA GLU A 38 19.84 -0.55 11.57
C GLU A 38 18.44 -0.09 11.19
N TYR A 39 18.29 1.20 10.86
CA TYR A 39 17.00 1.74 10.46
C TYR A 39 16.51 1.16 9.15
N LEU A 40 17.41 0.88 8.20
CA LEU A 40 17.07 0.26 6.93
C LEU A 40 16.54 -1.17 7.14
N GLU A 41 17.22 -1.99 7.96
CA GLU A 41 16.77 -3.34 8.30
C GLU A 41 15.40 -3.31 8.98
N ARG A 42 15.22 -2.45 9.99
CA ARG A 42 13.94 -2.34 10.72
C ARG A 42 12.81 -1.82 9.84
N ALA A 43 13.09 -0.93 8.90
CA ALA A 43 12.11 -0.43 7.94
C ALA A 43 11.65 -1.54 6.99
N TYR A 44 12.59 -2.38 6.51
CA TYR A 44 12.27 -3.51 5.64
C TYR A 44 11.45 -4.58 6.38
N VAL A 45 11.84 -4.95 7.61
CA VAL A 45 11.10 -5.92 8.44
C VAL A 45 9.68 -5.44 8.75
N ARG A 46 9.44 -4.13 8.80
CA ARG A 46 8.12 -3.53 9.03
C ARG A 46 7.32 -3.27 7.74
N ASP A 47 7.81 -3.74 6.60
CA ASP A 47 7.21 -3.53 5.27
C ASP A 47 7.00 -2.04 4.93
N ALA A 48 7.83 -1.16 5.52
CA ALA A 48 7.79 0.28 5.25
C ALA A 48 8.53 0.66 3.96
N ILE A 49 9.43 -0.21 3.49
CA ILE A 49 10.15 -0.10 2.23
C ILE A 49 10.07 -1.43 1.49
N ASN A 50 9.88 -1.37 0.16
CA ASN A 50 9.78 -2.58 -0.65
C ASN A 50 11.17 -3.18 -0.94
N ALA A 51 11.21 -4.44 -1.39
CA ALA A 51 12.45 -5.16 -1.70
C ALA A 51 13.31 -4.47 -2.78
N ALA A 52 12.67 -3.80 -3.75
CA ALA A 52 13.35 -3.12 -4.86
C ALA A 52 14.11 -1.88 -4.40
N GLU A 53 13.63 -1.20 -3.36
CA GLU A 53 14.30 -0.04 -2.74
C GLU A 53 15.31 -0.46 -1.67
N TYR A 54 14.99 -1.50 -0.89
CA TYR A 54 15.83 -2.00 0.19
C TYR A 54 17.15 -2.59 -0.33
N THR A 55 17.10 -3.46 -1.34
CA THR A 55 18.27 -4.20 -1.85
C THR A 55 19.42 -3.28 -2.29
N PRO A 56 19.22 -2.30 -3.19
CA PRO A 56 20.29 -1.40 -3.61
C PRO A 56 20.79 -0.50 -2.48
N ALA A 57 19.90 -0.09 -1.55
CA ALA A 57 20.28 0.73 -0.42
C ALA A 57 21.17 -0.04 0.59
N CYS A 58 20.80 -1.30 0.89
CA CYS A 58 21.53 -2.15 1.81
C CYS A 58 22.91 -2.53 1.24
N THR A 59 22.97 -2.92 -0.03
CA THR A 59 24.24 -3.20 -0.73
C THR A 59 25.19 -2.00 -0.71
N ARG A 60 24.67 -0.80 -0.95
CA ARG A 60 25.49 0.43 -0.90
C ARG A 60 26.03 0.70 0.50
N LEU A 61 25.20 0.56 1.54
CA LEU A 61 25.63 0.76 2.94
C LEU A 61 26.64 -0.29 3.38
N LEU A 62 26.47 -1.55 3.00
CA LEU A 62 27.43 -2.62 3.29
C LEU A 62 28.79 -2.38 2.60
N SER A 63 28.79 -1.89 1.37
CA SER A 63 30.02 -1.49 0.68
C SER A 63 30.70 -0.30 1.36
N GLN A 64 29.94 0.73 1.73
CA GLN A 64 30.46 1.89 2.46
C GLN A 64 31.02 1.49 3.82
N TYR A 65 30.34 0.60 4.54
CA TYR A 65 30.79 0.03 5.81
C TYR A 65 32.15 -0.66 5.66
N LYS A 66 32.29 -1.55 4.66
CA LYS A 66 33.55 -2.27 4.41
C LYS A 66 34.72 -1.32 4.11
N THR A 67 34.47 -0.26 3.34
CA THR A 67 35.48 0.77 3.06
C THR A 67 35.85 1.54 4.33
N MET A 68 34.86 1.98 5.10
CA MET A 68 35.11 2.75 6.32
C MET A 68 35.81 1.94 7.40
N LEU A 69 35.47 0.66 7.55
CA LEU A 69 36.12 -0.23 8.52
C LEU A 69 37.62 -0.37 8.22
N LYS A 70 38.02 -0.38 6.95
CA LYS A 70 39.44 -0.39 6.56
C LYS A 70 40.15 0.93 6.92
N LEU A 71 39.48 2.06 6.76
CA LEU A 71 40.04 3.38 7.05
C LEU A 71 40.24 3.62 8.56
N VAL A 72 39.38 3.03 9.40
CA VAL A 72 39.45 3.20 10.87
C VAL A 72 40.08 2.01 11.60
N GLY A 73 40.54 0.98 10.86
CA GLY A 73 40.95 -0.32 11.40
C GLY A 73 42.01 -0.26 12.50
N ASP A 74 42.94 0.71 12.45
CA ASP A 74 43.96 0.91 13.49
C ASP A 74 43.39 1.34 14.85
N SER A 75 42.15 1.86 14.85
CA SER A 75 41.46 2.38 16.04
C SER A 75 40.23 1.60 16.46
N VAL A 76 39.77 0.69 15.60
CA VAL A 76 38.53 -0.07 15.74
C VAL A 76 38.78 -1.49 15.23
N PRO A 77 39.19 -2.42 16.12
CA PRO A 77 39.54 -3.78 15.72
C PRO A 77 38.33 -4.64 15.31
N SER A 78 37.14 -4.35 15.86
CA SER A 78 35.89 -5.01 15.48
C SER A 78 34.69 -4.07 15.61
N VAL A 79 33.60 -4.43 14.93
CA VAL A 79 32.35 -3.66 14.98
C VAL A 79 31.67 -3.78 16.34
N GLU A 80 31.78 -4.94 16.99
CA GLU A 80 31.25 -5.18 18.33
C GLU A 80 31.93 -4.29 19.36
N GLU A 81 33.26 -4.13 19.27
CA GLU A 81 34.01 -3.25 20.17
C GLU A 81 33.71 -1.77 19.90
N PHE A 82 33.51 -1.41 18.63
CA PHE A 82 33.04 -0.06 18.26
C PHE A 82 31.68 0.24 18.90
N MET A 83 30.72 -0.67 18.74
CA MET A 83 29.38 -0.51 19.27
C MET A 83 29.37 -0.43 20.79
N ARG A 84 30.21 -1.24 21.46
CA ARG A 84 30.40 -1.17 22.92
C ARG A 84 30.99 0.18 23.36
N ARG A 85 32.03 0.67 22.67
CA ARG A 85 32.71 1.94 22.99
C ARG A 85 31.78 3.15 22.89
N TYR A 86 30.87 3.16 21.93
CA TYR A 86 29.91 4.25 21.71
C TYR A 86 28.50 3.97 22.23
N ASN A 87 28.33 2.91 23.03
CA ASN A 87 27.05 2.51 23.64
C ASN A 87 25.90 2.39 22.62
N MET A 88 26.16 1.70 21.51
CA MET A 88 25.22 1.50 20.40
C MET A 88 24.41 0.21 20.59
N ASP A 89 23.08 0.32 20.59
CA ASP A 89 22.15 -0.81 20.61
C ASP A 89 21.51 -1.02 19.23
N HIS A 90 22.24 -1.69 18.33
CA HIS A 90 21.86 -1.91 16.93
C HIS A 90 22.04 -3.37 16.47
N PRO A 91 21.23 -4.30 17.02
CA PRO A 91 21.38 -5.73 16.74
C PRO A 91 21.07 -6.12 15.29
N ALA A 92 20.19 -5.40 14.58
CA ALA A 92 19.85 -5.71 13.20
C ALA A 92 20.98 -5.29 12.24
N ALA A 93 21.62 -4.14 12.48
CA ALA A 93 22.81 -3.72 11.76
C ALA A 93 23.98 -4.69 11.99
N LEU A 94 24.19 -5.12 13.24
CA LEU A 94 25.23 -6.08 13.57
C LEU A 94 25.04 -7.40 12.81
N HIS A 95 23.83 -7.96 12.85
CA HIS A 95 23.48 -9.16 12.09
C HIS A 95 23.72 -8.97 10.59
N ARG A 96 23.24 -7.86 10.01
CA ARG A 96 23.38 -7.60 8.58
C ARG A 96 24.83 -7.42 8.15
N VAL A 97 25.67 -6.79 8.98
CA VAL A 97 27.10 -6.64 8.74
C VAL A 97 27.81 -7.99 8.75
N GLN A 98 27.46 -8.87 9.71
CA GLN A 98 28.02 -10.21 9.83
C GLN A 98 27.62 -11.09 8.63
N VAL A 99 26.36 -11.02 8.19
CA VAL A 99 25.86 -11.73 7.01
C VAL A 99 26.46 -11.18 5.70
N GLY A 100 26.66 -9.85 5.61
CA GLY A 100 27.38 -9.21 4.52
C GLY A 100 26.63 -9.10 3.19
N VAL A 101 25.38 -9.54 3.13
CA VAL A 101 24.44 -9.40 1.99
C VAL A 101 23.06 -8.94 2.48
N PRO A 102 22.21 -8.27 1.67
CA PRO A 102 20.86 -7.85 2.06
C PRO A 102 19.90 -9.02 2.38
N ALA A 103 18.88 -8.78 3.21
CA ALA A 103 17.86 -9.76 3.61
C ALA A 103 17.12 -10.34 2.42
N THR A 104 16.87 -9.52 1.40
CA THR A 104 16.27 -9.94 0.15
C THR A 104 17.14 -10.94 -0.58
N ILE A 105 18.48 -10.89 -0.48
CA ILE A 105 19.38 -11.83 -1.12
C ILE A 105 19.59 -13.07 -0.24
N GLU A 106 19.69 -12.87 1.07
CA GLU A 106 19.67 -13.93 2.08
C GLU A 106 18.43 -14.82 1.94
N HIS A 107 17.23 -14.23 1.86
CA HIS A 107 15.97 -14.94 1.65
C HIS A 107 15.62 -15.14 0.17
N SER A 108 16.24 -14.47 -0.81
CA SER A 108 16.16 -14.87 -2.22
C SER A 108 16.92 -16.15 -2.47
N SER A 109 17.94 -16.48 -1.68
CA SER A 109 18.50 -17.83 -1.73
C SER A 109 17.46 -18.91 -1.35
N GLU A 110 16.39 -18.54 -0.63
CA GLU A 110 15.23 -19.38 -0.31
C GLU A 110 14.04 -19.16 -1.29
N GLN A 111 13.79 -17.93 -1.76
CA GLN A 111 12.69 -17.56 -2.67
C GLN A 111 12.99 -17.76 -4.17
N GLN A 112 14.23 -17.57 -4.64
CA GLN A 112 14.68 -18.08 -5.95
C GLN A 112 14.59 -19.60 -5.95
N GLY A 113 14.87 -20.24 -4.81
CA GLY A 113 14.48 -21.62 -4.57
C GLY A 113 13.03 -21.86 -4.93
N SER A 114 12.07 -21.10 -4.42
CA SER A 114 10.64 -21.33 -4.72
C SER A 114 10.20 -21.00 -6.17
N SER A 115 10.73 -19.94 -6.79
CA SER A 115 10.32 -19.49 -8.13
C SER A 115 11.01 -20.30 -9.24
N GLU A 116 12.32 -20.58 -9.12
CA GLU A 116 13.00 -21.52 -10.01
C GLU A 116 12.55 -22.96 -9.78
N THR A 117 12.28 -23.39 -8.54
CA THR A 117 11.69 -24.72 -8.30
C THR A 117 10.31 -24.80 -8.93
N ALA A 118 9.44 -23.78 -8.80
CA ALA A 118 8.14 -23.78 -9.47
C ALA A 118 8.27 -23.87 -11.00
N LYS A 119 9.25 -23.16 -11.59
CA LYS A 119 9.59 -23.26 -13.01
C LYS A 119 10.12 -24.65 -13.39
N TRP A 120 11.06 -25.21 -12.64
CA TRP A 120 11.60 -26.56 -12.88
C TRP A 120 10.53 -27.63 -12.69
N VAL A 121 9.61 -27.46 -11.74
CA VAL A 121 8.46 -28.35 -11.53
C VAL A 121 7.53 -28.30 -12.74
N ALA A 122 7.22 -27.11 -13.25
CA ALA A 122 6.40 -26.95 -14.44
C ALA A 122 7.06 -27.57 -15.68
N GLU A 123 8.34 -27.26 -15.95
CA GLU A 123 9.11 -27.82 -17.06
C GLU A 123 9.19 -29.36 -16.98
N THR A 124 9.53 -29.90 -15.82
CA THR A 124 9.65 -31.36 -15.62
C THR A 124 8.30 -32.06 -15.75
N THR A 125 7.22 -31.45 -15.25
CA THR A 125 5.85 -31.97 -15.41
C THR A 125 5.43 -31.96 -16.88
N GLN A 126 5.77 -30.91 -17.62
CA GLN A 126 5.49 -30.81 -19.06
C GLN A 126 6.27 -31.86 -19.86
N SER A 127 7.56 -32.05 -19.61
CA SER A 127 8.36 -33.10 -20.27
C SER A 127 7.83 -34.50 -19.95
N PHE A 128 7.33 -34.72 -18.73
CA PHE A 128 6.68 -35.98 -18.34
C PHE A 128 5.39 -36.22 -19.13
N ILE A 129 4.49 -35.24 -19.18
CA ILE A 129 3.24 -35.32 -19.96
C ILE A 129 3.56 -35.60 -21.43
N THR A 130 4.53 -34.86 -21.99
CA THR A 130 4.96 -34.99 -23.38
C THR A 130 5.50 -36.38 -23.70
N PHE A 131 6.31 -36.96 -22.81
CA PHE A 131 6.81 -38.34 -22.97
C PHE A 131 5.68 -39.37 -22.88
N MET A 132 4.76 -39.20 -21.92
CA MET A 132 3.61 -40.09 -21.79
C MET A 132 2.69 -40.02 -23.00
N ASP A 133 2.46 -38.84 -23.56
CA ASP A 133 1.65 -38.65 -24.76
C ASP A 133 2.30 -39.25 -26.00
N ALA A 134 3.62 -39.17 -26.13
CA ALA A 134 4.36 -39.89 -27.17
C ALA A 134 4.08 -41.40 -27.12
N LEU A 135 4.12 -42.01 -25.92
CA LEU A 135 3.81 -43.43 -25.75
C LEU A 135 2.35 -43.77 -26.06
N ASN A 136 1.40 -42.86 -25.77
CA ASN A 136 -0.03 -43.03 -26.08
C ASN A 136 -0.33 -42.92 -27.57
N LEU A 137 0.39 -42.04 -28.26
CA LEU A 137 0.33 -41.85 -29.71
C LEU A 137 1.08 -42.94 -30.48
N ARG A 138 1.53 -44.00 -29.78
CA ARG A 138 2.29 -45.13 -30.34
C ARG A 138 3.58 -44.71 -31.04
N LEU A 139 4.23 -43.65 -30.54
CA LEU A 139 5.62 -43.39 -30.90
C LEU A 139 6.48 -44.48 -30.23
N ARG A 140 7.19 -45.27 -31.03
CA ARG A 140 7.94 -46.46 -30.59
C ARG A 140 9.41 -46.44 -30.99
N ALA A 141 9.80 -45.59 -31.94
CA ALA A 141 11.17 -45.52 -32.43
C ALA A 141 12.10 -44.82 -31.42
N LYS A 142 13.37 -45.28 -31.36
CA LYS A 142 14.39 -44.72 -30.47
C LYS A 142 14.57 -43.22 -30.66
N ASP A 143 14.69 -42.75 -31.90
CA ASP A 143 14.90 -41.34 -32.24
C ASP A 143 13.79 -40.41 -31.71
N GLN A 144 12.58 -40.93 -31.55
CA GLN A 144 11.43 -40.19 -31.02
C GLN A 144 11.34 -40.22 -29.49
N LEU A 145 11.70 -41.35 -28.87
CA LEU A 145 11.56 -41.57 -27.43
C LEU A 145 12.79 -41.13 -26.62
N HIS A 146 13.99 -41.34 -27.17
CA HIS A 146 15.24 -41.06 -26.47
C HIS A 146 15.40 -39.57 -26.10
N PRO A 147 15.18 -38.59 -27.01
CA PRO A 147 15.31 -37.18 -26.65
C PRO A 147 14.32 -36.73 -25.57
N ARG A 148 13.09 -37.25 -25.61
CA ARG A 148 12.02 -36.91 -24.65
C ARG A 148 12.29 -37.49 -23.27
N LEU A 149 12.81 -38.72 -23.20
CA LEU A 149 13.20 -39.36 -21.94
C LEU A 149 14.44 -38.69 -21.33
N GLN A 150 15.38 -38.25 -22.18
CA GLN A 150 16.58 -37.51 -21.75
C GLN A 150 16.22 -36.12 -21.20
N GLU A 151 15.27 -35.43 -21.83
CA GLU A 151 14.76 -34.13 -21.36
C GLU A 151 14.06 -34.27 -20.00
N LEU A 152 13.21 -35.29 -19.84
CA LEU A 152 12.57 -35.62 -18.55
C LEU A 152 13.60 -35.88 -17.45
N MET A 153 14.65 -36.68 -17.73
CA MET A 153 15.69 -36.97 -16.76
C MET A 153 16.53 -35.73 -16.41
N THR A 154 16.81 -34.89 -17.40
CA THR A 154 17.56 -33.63 -17.21
C THR A 154 16.77 -32.63 -16.36
N GLY A 155 15.46 -32.53 -16.57
CA GLY A 155 14.57 -31.71 -15.72
C GLY A 155 14.51 -32.25 -14.30
N TYR A 156 14.34 -33.57 -14.14
CA TYR A 156 14.25 -34.21 -12.84
C TYR A 156 15.55 -34.19 -12.03
N ALA A 157 16.72 -34.25 -12.68
CA ALA A 157 18.02 -34.19 -12.01
C ALA A 157 18.29 -32.88 -11.27
N ARG A 158 17.52 -31.81 -11.55
CA ARG A 158 17.65 -30.48 -10.92
C ARG A 158 17.19 -30.45 -9.46
N PHE A 159 16.41 -31.44 -9.00
CA PHE A 159 15.87 -31.46 -7.63
C PHE A 159 16.84 -32.14 -6.64
N LYS A 160 17.03 -31.54 -5.47
CA LYS A 160 17.97 -31.99 -4.42
C LYS A 160 17.69 -33.42 -3.89
N ASP A 161 16.43 -33.85 -3.92
CA ASP A 161 15.99 -35.19 -3.49
C ASP A 161 15.65 -36.14 -4.65
N SER A 162 16.01 -35.78 -5.88
CA SER A 162 15.73 -36.58 -7.09
C SER A 162 16.28 -38.01 -7.03
N ALA A 163 17.27 -38.29 -6.18
CA ALA A 163 17.81 -39.64 -6.01
C ALA A 163 16.89 -40.58 -5.19
N LYS A 164 15.93 -40.05 -4.42
CA LYS A 164 15.10 -40.83 -3.48
C LYS A 164 13.88 -41.47 -4.12
N TRP A 165 13.49 -41.07 -5.33
CA TRP A 165 12.32 -41.62 -6.02
C TRP A 165 12.64 -42.92 -6.76
N GLU A 166 11.84 -43.96 -6.48
CA GLU A 166 11.96 -45.29 -7.09
C GLU A 166 11.92 -45.26 -8.63
N GLY A 167 11.20 -44.30 -9.22
CA GLY A 167 11.06 -44.17 -10.67
C GLY A 167 12.32 -43.71 -11.40
N ARG A 168 13.27 -43.05 -10.71
CA ARG A 168 14.54 -42.61 -11.32
C ARG A 168 15.36 -43.77 -11.85
N GLY A 169 15.46 -44.86 -11.07
CA GLY A 169 16.18 -46.07 -11.48
C GLY A 169 15.60 -46.67 -12.76
N LYS A 170 14.26 -46.62 -12.91
CA LYS A 170 13.56 -47.09 -14.11
C LYS A 170 13.85 -46.19 -15.32
N ILE A 171 13.80 -44.86 -15.17
CA ILE A 171 14.15 -43.90 -16.24
C ILE A 171 15.58 -44.12 -16.74
N VAL A 172 16.54 -44.24 -15.82
CA VAL A 172 17.95 -44.45 -16.14
C VAL A 172 18.15 -45.80 -16.83
N SER A 173 17.52 -46.87 -16.34
CA SER A 173 17.57 -48.18 -16.98
C SER A 173 17.08 -48.14 -18.42
N TRP A 174 15.97 -47.43 -18.68
CA TRP A 174 15.43 -47.30 -20.03
C TRP A 174 16.25 -46.40 -20.94
N LEU A 175 16.89 -45.35 -20.42
CA LEU A 175 17.86 -44.56 -21.18
C LEU A 175 19.06 -45.42 -21.61
N ILE A 176 19.53 -46.33 -20.75
CA ILE A 176 20.59 -47.28 -21.10
C ILE A 176 20.13 -48.25 -22.19
N THR A 177 18.92 -48.83 -22.05
CA THR A 177 18.33 -49.73 -23.05
C THR A 177 18.17 -49.03 -24.40
N LEU A 178 17.60 -47.82 -24.43
CA LEU A 178 17.43 -47.04 -25.66
C LEU A 178 18.77 -46.63 -26.26
N ASN A 179 19.80 -46.33 -25.46
CA ASN A 179 21.12 -46.02 -25.98
C ASN A 179 21.76 -47.22 -26.71
N ALA A 180 21.52 -48.44 -26.25
CA ALA A 180 22.02 -49.67 -26.89
C ALA A 180 21.34 -50.03 -28.22
N MET A 181 20.18 -49.45 -28.53
CA MET A 181 19.43 -49.68 -29.77
C MET A 181 19.95 -48.80 -30.94
N LYS A 182 19.72 -49.18 -32.19
CA LYS A 182 19.96 -48.30 -33.36
C LYS A 182 18.85 -47.25 -33.45
N ALA A 183 19.12 -46.14 -34.15
CA ALA A 183 18.19 -45.00 -34.26
C ALA A 183 16.81 -45.39 -34.83
N SER A 184 16.78 -46.39 -35.72
CA SER A 184 15.57 -46.91 -36.37
C SER A 184 14.86 -48.02 -35.58
N ASP A 185 15.44 -48.50 -34.48
CA ASP A 185 14.88 -49.63 -33.76
C ASP A 185 13.69 -49.16 -32.91
N GLU A 186 12.63 -49.98 -32.91
CA GLU A 186 11.40 -49.72 -32.16
C GLU A 186 11.32 -50.58 -30.90
N ILE A 187 10.76 -50.00 -29.83
CA ILE A 187 10.41 -50.78 -28.63
C ILE A 187 9.13 -51.59 -28.85
N THR A 188 9.04 -52.76 -28.24
CA THR A 188 7.84 -53.59 -28.33
C THR A 188 6.66 -53.01 -27.53
N GLU A 189 5.44 -53.45 -27.82
CA GLU A 189 4.24 -52.99 -27.12
C GLU A 189 4.29 -53.28 -25.61
N ASP A 190 4.90 -54.40 -25.21
CA ASP A 190 5.08 -54.75 -23.81
C ASP A 190 6.14 -53.88 -23.13
N GLN A 191 7.22 -53.52 -23.84
CA GLN A 191 8.22 -52.57 -23.36
C GLN A 191 7.61 -51.16 -23.18
N ALA A 192 6.74 -50.74 -24.11
CA ALA A 192 6.01 -49.48 -23.97
C ALA A 192 5.06 -49.46 -22.78
N ARG A 193 4.38 -50.58 -22.49
CA ARG A 193 3.53 -50.71 -21.29
C ARG A 193 4.35 -50.63 -20.00
N GLN A 194 5.54 -51.22 -19.97
CA GLN A 194 6.46 -51.11 -18.84
C GLN A 194 6.94 -49.67 -18.62
N LEU A 195 7.13 -48.90 -19.69
CA LEU A 195 7.47 -47.47 -19.66
C LEU A 195 6.32 -46.57 -19.19
N THR A 196 5.07 -47.05 -19.22
CA THR A 196 3.88 -46.26 -18.88
C THR A 196 3.63 -46.19 -17.35
N TRP A 197 4.50 -46.77 -16.51
CA TRP A 197 4.51 -46.68 -15.03
C TRP A 197 3.17 -46.83 -14.30
N GLY A 198 2.30 -47.74 -14.74
CA GLY A 198 0.96 -47.90 -14.16
C GLY A 198 0.06 -46.68 -14.42
N ARG A 199 -1.25 -46.81 -14.18
CA ARG A 199 -2.31 -45.82 -14.55
C ARG A 199 -1.83 -44.35 -14.44
N LYS A 200 -1.78 -43.61 -15.57
CA LYS A 200 -1.24 -42.21 -15.73
C LYS A 200 -1.46 -41.27 -14.54
N ARG A 201 -2.65 -41.35 -13.93
CA ARG A 201 -3.10 -40.50 -12.82
C ARG A 201 -2.29 -40.74 -11.53
N HIS A 202 -1.82 -41.96 -11.31
CA HIS A 202 -0.99 -42.33 -10.17
C HIS A 202 0.47 -41.92 -10.39
N SER A 203 0.99 -42.05 -11.61
CA SER A 203 2.38 -41.71 -11.94
C SER A 203 2.64 -40.20 -11.85
N ILE A 204 1.68 -39.36 -12.25
CA ILE A 204 1.73 -37.90 -12.07
C ILE A 204 1.64 -37.52 -10.58
N ASP A 205 0.75 -38.15 -9.81
CA ASP A 205 0.61 -37.88 -8.38
C ASP A 205 1.88 -38.27 -7.61
N LEU A 206 2.50 -39.40 -7.94
CA LEU A 206 3.79 -39.82 -7.38
C LEU A 206 4.93 -38.87 -7.75
N LEU A 207 4.98 -38.42 -9.02
CA LEU A 207 5.96 -37.44 -9.48
C LEU A 207 5.80 -36.12 -8.72
N LEU A 208 4.59 -35.56 -8.67
CA LEU A 208 4.31 -34.29 -7.99
C LEU A 208 4.59 -34.38 -6.47
N ARG A 209 4.23 -35.48 -5.81
CA ARG A 209 4.57 -35.70 -4.40
C ARG A 209 6.08 -35.72 -4.16
N SER A 210 6.87 -36.28 -5.07
CA SER A 210 8.33 -36.27 -4.97
C SER A 210 8.94 -34.87 -5.19
N LEU A 211 8.24 -33.99 -5.91
CA LEU A 211 8.69 -32.63 -6.22
C LEU A 211 8.32 -31.59 -5.13
N PHE A 212 7.31 -31.86 -4.28
CA PHE A 212 6.71 -30.88 -3.36
C PHE A 212 6.97 -31.07 -1.84
N VAL A 213 8.00 -31.84 -1.44
CA VAL A 213 8.24 -32.19 -0.02
C VAL A 213 8.61 -31.01 0.92
N TYR A 214 8.80 -29.78 0.41
CA TYR A 214 9.26 -28.63 1.23
C TYR A 214 8.26 -27.47 1.42
N SER A 215 6.96 -27.66 1.22
CA SER A 215 5.97 -26.62 1.55
C SER A 215 4.95 -27.13 2.57
N THR A 216 5.05 -26.65 3.81
CA THR A 216 4.03 -26.81 4.85
C THR A 216 2.79 -25.99 4.47
N ARG A 217 1.91 -26.54 3.61
CA ARG A 217 0.46 -26.27 3.52
C ARG A 217 -0.19 -27.15 2.43
N PRO A 218 -0.80 -28.29 2.80
CA PRO A 218 -1.47 -29.17 1.85
C PRO A 218 -2.95 -28.81 1.72
N LEU A 219 -3.32 -27.69 1.09
CA LEU A 219 -4.76 -27.33 0.94
C LEU A 219 -5.18 -26.71 -0.40
N MET A 220 -4.32 -26.64 -1.42
CA MET A 220 -4.67 -25.98 -2.70
C MET A 220 -4.61 -26.87 -3.95
N CYS A 221 -4.39 -28.18 -3.84
CA CYS A 221 -4.28 -29.04 -5.04
C CYS A 221 -5.52 -29.90 -5.34
N SER A 222 -6.55 -29.88 -4.49
CA SER A 222 -7.73 -30.74 -4.71
C SER A 222 -8.87 -30.09 -5.50
N TYR A 223 -8.83 -28.77 -5.75
CA TYR A 223 -9.96 -28.03 -6.34
C TYR A 223 -9.90 -27.82 -7.86
N MET A 224 -8.83 -28.26 -8.54
CA MET A 224 -8.70 -28.12 -10.00
C MET A 224 -9.18 -29.34 -10.82
N ILE A 225 -9.73 -30.40 -10.22
CA ILE A 225 -10.09 -31.65 -10.95
C ILE A 225 -11.59 -32.01 -10.88
N HIS A 226 -12.42 -31.30 -10.11
CA HIS A 226 -13.86 -31.56 -10.06
C HIS A 226 -14.67 -30.57 -10.89
N GLY A 227 -14.87 -30.91 -12.17
CA GLY A 227 -16.05 -30.46 -12.91
C GLY A 227 -17.30 -30.98 -12.20
N GLY A 228 -18.27 -30.10 -11.94
CA GLY A 228 -19.46 -30.41 -11.17
C GLY A 228 -20.36 -31.44 -11.87
N ASP A 229 -20.88 -32.37 -11.06
CA ASP A 229 -22.10 -33.11 -11.32
C ASP A 229 -22.96 -33.03 -10.04
N PRO A 230 -24.16 -32.39 -10.06
CA PRO A 230 -24.95 -32.19 -8.87
C PRO A 230 -25.84 -33.40 -8.61
N GLY A 231 -25.35 -34.38 -7.86
CA GLY A 231 -26.22 -35.45 -7.37
C GLY A 231 -25.50 -36.69 -6.89
N ARG A 232 -25.03 -36.69 -5.64
CA ARG A 232 -24.92 -37.90 -4.80
C ARG A 232 -24.60 -37.51 -3.36
N THR A 233 -25.64 -37.54 -2.54
CA THR A 233 -25.55 -37.67 -1.09
C THR A 233 -24.91 -39.02 -0.75
N LEU A 234 -23.91 -39.03 0.15
CA LEU A 234 -23.51 -40.25 0.85
C LEU A 234 -23.11 -39.90 2.29
N ASN A 235 -23.97 -40.39 3.18
CA ASN A 235 -23.91 -40.39 4.63
C ASN A 235 -22.74 -41.23 5.17
N THR A 236 -22.29 -40.85 6.37
CA THR A 236 -21.69 -41.70 7.44
C THR A 236 -20.33 -42.35 7.13
N VAL A 237 -19.30 -42.31 7.99
CA VAL A 237 -19.24 -42.83 9.37
C VAL A 237 -18.13 -42.11 10.17
N PHE A 238 -18.45 -41.66 11.38
CA PHE A 238 -17.49 -41.31 12.45
C PHE A 238 -17.35 -42.50 13.42
N PRO A 239 -16.19 -42.62 14.10
CA PRO A 239 -16.19 -42.80 15.56
C PRO A 239 -15.40 -41.66 16.22
N ARG A 240 -16.03 -40.85 17.11
CA ARG A 240 -15.92 -40.91 18.59
C ARG A 240 -14.46 -41.14 19.04
N SER A 241 -13.74 -40.20 19.63
CA SER A 241 -14.09 -39.48 20.87
C SER A 241 -13.11 -38.33 21.16
N LEU A 242 -13.59 -37.10 21.40
CA LEU A 242 -13.20 -36.21 22.51
C LEU A 242 -13.97 -34.87 22.40
N LYS A 243 -14.90 -34.67 23.35
CA LYS A 243 -15.56 -33.40 23.72
C LYS A 243 -14.51 -32.47 24.35
N VAL A 244 -14.52 -31.13 24.37
CA VAL A 244 -15.39 -29.97 24.03
C VAL A 244 -14.44 -28.74 24.18
N GLN A 245 -14.45 -27.68 23.35
CA GLN A 245 -15.03 -26.36 23.68
C GLN A 245 -15.00 -25.41 22.45
N HIS A 246 -16.13 -24.78 22.15
CA HIS A 246 -16.35 -23.89 21.02
C HIS A 246 -15.65 -22.51 21.16
N ARG A 247 -14.98 -22.05 20.09
CA ARG A 247 -14.89 -20.64 19.67
C ARG A 247 -15.04 -20.58 18.14
N PRO A 248 -15.97 -19.82 17.55
CA PRO A 248 -15.99 -19.61 16.11
C PRO A 248 -15.13 -18.39 15.74
N ALA A 249 -14.00 -18.64 15.08
CA ALA A 249 -13.26 -17.61 14.35
C ALA A 249 -13.89 -17.42 12.95
N LYS A 250 -14.22 -16.17 12.61
CA LYS A 250 -14.83 -15.76 11.34
C LYS A 250 -13.81 -15.79 10.20
N ARG A 251 -14.31 -16.22 9.03
CA ARG A 251 -13.64 -16.32 7.73
C ARG A 251 -13.12 -14.97 7.22
N PHE A 252 -11.89 -15.01 6.73
CA PHE A 252 -11.32 -14.09 5.76
C PHE A 252 -11.55 -14.66 4.36
N ASP A 253 -12.04 -13.87 3.40
CA ASP A 253 -11.94 -14.18 1.97
C ASP A 253 -11.79 -12.88 1.15
N VAL A 254 -10.61 -12.76 0.54
CA VAL A 254 -10.04 -11.73 -0.37
C VAL A 254 -8.86 -12.51 -1.02
N ILE A 255 -8.59 -12.66 -2.32
CA ILE A 255 -8.94 -11.94 -3.56
C ILE A 255 -8.32 -12.69 -4.79
N VAL A 256 -8.76 -12.33 -6.01
CA VAL A 256 -8.15 -12.40 -7.37
C VAL A 256 -8.12 -13.72 -8.16
N VAL A 257 -8.76 -13.63 -9.33
CA VAL A 257 -8.47 -14.36 -10.57
C VAL A 257 -7.72 -13.41 -11.51
N VAL A 258 -6.56 -13.83 -12.02
CA VAL A 258 -5.95 -13.34 -13.27
C VAL A 258 -5.92 -14.52 -14.23
N VAL A 259 -6.43 -14.34 -15.45
CA VAL A 259 -6.22 -15.24 -16.58
C VAL A 259 -5.51 -14.44 -17.67
N ILE A 260 -4.37 -14.96 -18.11
CA ILE A 260 -3.76 -14.70 -19.42
C ILE A 260 -3.62 -16.05 -20.12
N LEU A 261 -3.70 -16.02 -21.45
CA LEU A 261 -3.21 -16.93 -22.51
C LEU A 261 -4.36 -17.51 -23.38
N TYR A 262 -4.34 -17.58 -24.72
CA TYR A 262 -3.52 -17.03 -25.83
C TYR A 262 -4.16 -17.54 -27.17
N ASN A 263 -3.53 -17.19 -28.31
CA ASN A 263 -3.71 -17.64 -29.72
C ASN A 263 -4.50 -16.67 -30.60
N GLY A 264 -4.00 -16.13 -31.72
CA GLY A 264 -2.80 -16.39 -32.51
C GLY A 264 -3.20 -16.53 -33.98
N LEU A 265 -2.75 -15.62 -34.85
CA LEU A 265 -2.54 -15.86 -36.28
C LEU A 265 -1.66 -14.75 -36.86
N VAL A 266 -0.48 -15.17 -37.32
CA VAL A 266 0.51 -14.40 -38.07
C VAL A 266 0.23 -14.60 -39.55
N THR A 267 0.14 -13.52 -40.33
CA THR A 267 0.75 -13.44 -41.68
C THR A 267 1.13 -12.00 -42.01
N SER A 268 2.34 -11.87 -42.53
CA SER A 268 3.10 -10.71 -43.01
C SER A 268 2.42 -9.83 -44.07
N HIS A 269 2.63 -8.51 -44.03
CA HIS A 269 3.54 -7.71 -44.88
C HIS A 269 3.12 -6.22 -44.88
N ASP A 270 4.06 -5.32 -44.59
CA ASP A 270 4.00 -3.85 -44.78
C ASP A 270 4.39 -3.50 -46.25
N PRO A 271 4.32 -2.24 -46.77
CA PRO A 271 3.69 -0.99 -46.27
C PRO A 271 2.91 -0.18 -47.36
N GLY A 272 2.17 0.88 -47.00
CA GLY A 272 1.77 1.89 -48.00
C GLY A 272 0.59 2.81 -47.64
N SER A 273 0.90 4.07 -47.35
CA SER A 273 0.01 5.24 -47.26
C SER A 273 -0.44 5.76 -48.63
N TYR A 274 -1.73 6.13 -48.80
CA TYR A 274 -2.30 7.42 -49.32
C TYR A 274 -3.83 7.29 -49.60
N PRO A 275 -4.61 8.41 -49.62
CA PRO A 275 -6.08 8.43 -49.46
C PRO A 275 -6.92 8.69 -50.75
N ASN A 276 -8.25 8.70 -50.57
CA ASN A 276 -9.34 9.25 -51.41
C ASN A 276 -9.82 8.49 -52.66
N SER A 277 -11.11 8.09 -52.65
CA SER A 277 -12.16 8.34 -53.68
C SER A 277 -13.38 7.45 -53.37
N ARG A 278 -14.54 8.04 -53.02
CA ARG A 278 -15.69 8.42 -53.86
C ARG A 278 -16.52 7.25 -54.44
N LEU A 279 -17.81 7.34 -54.08
CA LEU A 279 -19.02 7.17 -54.91
C LEU A 279 -19.62 5.77 -55.11
N CYS A 280 -20.94 5.75 -54.78
CA CYS A 280 -22.04 5.04 -55.45
C CYS A 280 -22.05 3.51 -55.40
N SER A 281 -23.19 2.81 -55.35
CA SER A 281 -24.62 3.12 -55.26
C SER A 281 -25.35 1.77 -55.24
N SER A 282 -26.63 1.79 -54.85
CA SER A 282 -27.72 0.87 -55.24
C SER A 282 -27.64 -0.60 -54.76
N SER A 283 -28.55 -1.03 -53.87
CA SER A 283 -29.83 -1.72 -54.21
C SER A 283 -29.56 -3.21 -54.52
N THR A 284 -30.23 -4.24 -54.01
CA THR A 284 -31.65 -4.40 -53.61
C THR A 284 -31.84 -5.85 -53.08
N VAL A 285 -32.68 -6.00 -52.05
CA VAL A 285 -33.76 -7.03 -51.90
C VAL A 285 -33.38 -8.52 -51.73
N PHE A 286 -33.67 -9.09 -50.54
CA PHE A 286 -34.73 -10.09 -50.36
C PHE A 286 -34.93 -10.43 -48.86
N SER A 287 -36.11 -10.10 -48.36
CA SER A 287 -36.84 -10.81 -47.27
C SER A 287 -38.16 -11.28 -47.94
N PRO A 288 -38.90 -12.31 -47.46
CA PRO A 288 -39.52 -12.21 -46.13
C PRO A 288 -39.86 -13.54 -45.39
N SER A 289 -39.98 -13.37 -44.06
CA SER A 289 -41.03 -13.89 -43.15
C SER A 289 -41.36 -15.37 -43.02
N ILE A 290 -41.24 -15.88 -41.78
CA ILE A 290 -42.38 -16.47 -41.02
C ILE A 290 -42.38 -15.92 -39.58
N ASN A 291 -43.53 -15.39 -39.19
CA ASN A 291 -43.94 -14.88 -37.88
C ASN A 291 -44.11 -16.00 -36.82
N MET A 292 -43.97 -15.69 -35.53
CA MET A 292 -45.14 -15.40 -34.66
C MET A 292 -44.75 -15.32 -33.15
N PHE A 293 -44.93 -14.11 -32.60
CA PHE A 293 -45.34 -13.74 -31.23
C PHE A 293 -45.21 -14.75 -30.07
N ALA A 294 -44.47 -14.36 -29.02
CA ALA A 294 -45.01 -13.93 -27.71
C ALA A 294 -44.03 -14.19 -26.56
N ALA A 295 -43.50 -13.13 -25.94
CA ALA A 295 -43.34 -12.98 -24.48
C ALA A 295 -42.51 -11.72 -24.16
N VAL A 296 -43.19 -10.57 -24.15
CA VAL A 296 -42.76 -9.42 -23.36
C VAL A 296 -43.01 -9.79 -21.89
N ARG A 297 -41.94 -10.01 -21.12
CA ARG A 297 -41.96 -9.91 -19.66
C ARG A 297 -40.57 -9.50 -19.15
N SER A 298 -40.45 -8.21 -18.86
CA SER A 298 -39.71 -7.68 -17.71
C SER A 298 -38.21 -7.98 -17.63
N ALA A 299 -37.42 -7.38 -18.53
CA ALA A 299 -36.02 -7.10 -18.23
C ALA A 299 -35.96 -5.82 -17.37
N ASN A 300 -36.18 -5.97 -16.05
CA ASN A 300 -35.65 -5.02 -15.08
C ASN A 300 -34.12 -5.13 -15.16
N LEU A 301 -33.51 -4.27 -15.97
CA LEU A 301 -32.08 -4.02 -15.94
C LEU A 301 -31.78 -3.31 -14.61
N MET A 302 -31.63 -4.10 -13.53
CA MET A 302 -30.97 -3.63 -12.33
C MET A 302 -29.50 -3.38 -12.70
N THR A 303 -29.21 -2.12 -13.02
CA THR A 303 -27.87 -1.55 -12.98
C THR A 303 -27.31 -1.82 -11.58
N ARG A 304 -26.48 -2.86 -11.44
CA ARG A 304 -25.64 -3.03 -10.26
C ARG A 304 -24.66 -1.86 -10.23
N GLN A 305 -25.02 -0.80 -9.51
CA GLN A 305 -24.12 0.27 -9.10
C GLN A 305 -23.05 -0.34 -8.19
N SER A 306 -21.94 -0.77 -8.78
CA SER A 306 -20.78 -1.22 -8.02
C SER A 306 -20.10 0.01 -7.43
N ALA A 307 -20.45 0.36 -6.19
CA ALA A 307 -19.67 1.30 -5.38
C ALA A 307 -18.27 0.72 -5.20
N PHE A 308 -17.25 1.38 -5.76
CA PHE A 308 -15.87 0.94 -5.62
C PHE A 308 -15.23 1.62 -4.41
N HIS A 309 -14.73 0.79 -3.51
CA HIS A 309 -13.99 1.19 -2.32
C HIS A 309 -12.52 1.37 -2.68
N LEU A 310 -12.00 2.60 -2.62
CA LEU A 310 -10.55 2.83 -2.73
C LEU A 310 -9.85 2.21 -1.51
N GLN A 311 -8.67 1.61 -1.71
CA GLN A 311 -7.96 0.86 -0.68
C GLN A 311 -7.84 1.61 0.66
N ARG A 312 -8.24 0.93 1.74
CA ARG A 312 -8.07 1.32 3.14
C ARG A 312 -6.59 1.63 3.42
N ARG A 313 -6.25 2.90 3.61
CA ARG A 313 -4.94 3.31 4.17
C ARG A 313 -5.19 4.07 5.45
N THR A 314 -5.25 3.33 6.56
CA THR A 314 -5.25 3.88 7.91
C THR A 314 -3.88 4.50 8.20
N VAL A 315 -3.83 5.82 8.39
CA VAL A 315 -2.65 6.50 8.98
C VAL A 315 -2.44 6.04 10.43
N ILE A 316 -3.51 5.59 11.10
CA ILE A 316 -3.52 4.89 12.38
C ILE A 316 -4.64 3.84 12.33
N SER A 317 -4.37 2.57 12.66
CA SER A 317 -5.47 1.59 12.79
C SER A 317 -6.20 1.80 14.12
N LEU A 318 -7.51 2.05 14.05
CA LEU A 318 -8.34 2.21 15.24
C LEU A 318 -8.57 0.85 15.92
N ALA A 319 -8.46 0.83 17.25
CA ALA A 319 -8.84 -0.30 18.08
C ALA A 319 -10.36 -0.33 18.28
N LYS A 320 -10.96 0.85 18.50
CA LYS A 320 -12.39 1.02 18.71
C LYS A 320 -12.85 2.32 18.04
N ILE A 321 -13.83 2.21 17.15
CA ILE A 321 -14.50 3.38 16.56
C ILE A 321 -15.55 3.87 17.55
N GLN A 322 -15.57 5.17 17.82
CA GLN A 322 -16.55 5.82 18.69
C GLN A 322 -17.68 6.43 17.87
N TYR A 323 -17.35 7.07 16.75
CA TYR A 323 -18.30 7.73 15.86
C TYR A 323 -17.73 7.83 14.44
N THR A 324 -18.60 7.96 13.44
CA THR A 324 -18.22 8.18 12.04
C THR A 324 -19.04 9.30 11.41
N ALA A 325 -18.36 10.36 10.94
CA ALA A 325 -18.96 11.41 10.14
C ALA A 325 -19.03 11.01 8.67
N HIS A 326 -20.17 11.21 8.03
CA HIS A 326 -20.40 10.88 6.62
C HIS A 326 -20.75 12.13 5.82
N ALA A 327 -20.00 12.40 4.76
CA ALA A 327 -20.26 13.49 3.83
C ALA A 327 -20.24 13.02 2.38
N THR A 328 -21.07 13.66 1.55
CA THR A 328 -21.13 13.44 0.11
C THR A 328 -20.91 14.76 -0.63
N ALA A 329 -19.95 14.79 -1.54
CA ALA A 329 -19.74 15.87 -2.50
C ALA A 329 -20.21 15.48 -3.90
N SER A 330 -20.83 16.42 -4.60
CA SER A 330 -21.37 16.22 -5.95
C SER A 330 -21.34 17.50 -6.80
N GLY A 331 -21.57 17.36 -8.10
CA GLY A 331 -21.61 18.48 -9.04
C GLY A 331 -20.23 18.92 -9.53
N ALA A 332 -20.06 20.23 -9.78
CA ALA A 332 -18.90 20.80 -10.45
C ALA A 332 -17.64 20.93 -9.55
N GLY A 333 -17.34 19.91 -8.74
CA GLY A 333 -16.14 19.80 -7.91
C GLY A 333 -15.96 20.98 -6.98
N ARG A 334 -14.92 21.80 -7.19
CA ARG A 334 -14.69 23.00 -6.36
C ARG A 334 -15.79 24.07 -6.52
N ASN A 335 -16.71 23.90 -7.48
CA ASN A 335 -17.90 24.73 -7.67
C ASN A 335 -19.21 23.92 -7.52
N GLY A 336 -19.15 22.74 -6.90
CA GLY A 336 -20.30 21.87 -6.67
C GLY A 336 -20.96 22.10 -5.32
N THR A 337 -21.43 21.03 -4.70
CA THR A 337 -21.98 21.03 -3.34
C THR A 337 -21.36 19.91 -2.52
N THR A 338 -21.30 20.10 -1.21
CA THR A 338 -20.92 19.06 -0.25
C THR A 338 -21.88 19.10 0.94
N GLN A 339 -22.35 17.94 1.38
CA GLN A 339 -23.37 17.83 2.42
C GLN A 339 -23.11 16.63 3.33
N LEU A 340 -23.56 16.71 4.57
CA LEU A 340 -23.57 15.55 5.46
C LEU A 340 -24.69 14.60 5.07
N ASP A 341 -24.43 13.29 5.21
CA ASP A 341 -25.39 12.25 4.84
C ASP A 341 -26.60 12.21 5.81
N ASP A 342 -26.45 12.79 7.02
CA ASP A 342 -27.54 12.98 7.99
C ASP A 342 -28.44 14.20 7.69
N GLY A 343 -28.08 14.99 6.68
CA GLY A 343 -28.83 16.19 6.27
C GLY A 343 -28.65 17.41 7.18
N SER A 344 -27.80 17.34 8.20
CA SER A 344 -27.62 18.43 9.19
C SER A 344 -26.87 19.65 8.63
N LEU A 345 -26.09 19.48 7.56
CA LEU A 345 -25.35 20.57 6.91
C LEU A 345 -25.19 20.33 5.41
N SER A 346 -25.37 21.38 4.62
CA SER A 346 -25.08 21.43 3.18
C SER A 346 -24.39 22.74 2.83
N ILE A 347 -23.31 22.66 2.06
CA ILE A 347 -22.44 23.77 1.69
C ILE A 347 -22.31 23.84 0.17
N ASN A 348 -22.60 25.03 -0.37
CA ASN A 348 -22.29 25.36 -1.76
C ASN A 348 -20.80 25.71 -1.88
N LEU A 349 -20.14 25.08 -2.85
CA LEU A 349 -18.72 25.25 -3.08
C LEU A 349 -18.47 26.30 -4.15
N ALA A 350 -17.41 27.08 -3.97
CA ALA A 350 -16.89 27.98 -5.00
C ALA A 350 -15.36 28.06 -4.91
N SER A 351 -14.69 28.06 -6.07
CA SER A 351 -13.28 28.42 -6.10
C SER A 351 -13.09 29.89 -5.67
N PRO A 352 -12.03 30.21 -4.89
CA PRO A 352 -11.69 31.58 -4.51
C PRO A 352 -11.44 32.48 -5.72
N LYS A 353 -11.65 33.80 -5.54
CA LYS A 353 -11.45 34.80 -6.62
C LYS A 353 -9.98 34.88 -7.04
N GLU A 354 -9.08 34.71 -6.09
CA GLU A 354 -7.62 34.67 -6.25
C GLU A 354 -7.17 33.52 -7.15
N MET A 355 -7.99 32.47 -7.25
CA MET A 355 -7.78 31.32 -8.14
C MET A 355 -8.63 31.39 -9.42
N GLY A 356 -9.23 32.55 -9.71
CA GLY A 356 -10.09 32.75 -10.89
C GLY A 356 -11.50 32.17 -10.77
N GLY A 357 -11.96 31.87 -9.54
CA GLY A 357 -13.32 31.40 -9.28
C GLY A 357 -14.32 32.53 -8.99
N SER A 358 -15.59 32.16 -8.77
CA SER A 358 -16.64 33.14 -8.44
C SER A 358 -16.50 33.71 -7.03
N GLY A 359 -15.93 32.95 -6.09
CA GLY A 359 -15.94 33.24 -4.66
C GLY A 359 -17.35 33.27 -4.04
N GLN A 360 -18.39 32.83 -4.77
CA GLN A 360 -19.79 32.85 -4.30
C GLN A 360 -20.15 31.50 -3.66
N GLY A 361 -19.49 31.20 -2.55
CA GLY A 361 -19.61 29.93 -1.84
C GLY A 361 -18.41 29.72 -0.92
N ASN A 362 -18.33 28.55 -0.31
CA ASN A 362 -17.19 28.18 0.52
C ASN A 362 -16.25 27.23 -0.22
N ASN A 363 -15.07 27.00 0.31
CA ASN A 363 -14.09 26.10 -0.30
C ASN A 363 -13.58 25.05 0.70
N PRO A 364 -12.93 23.97 0.21
CA PRO A 364 -12.42 22.92 1.08
C PRO A 364 -11.41 23.45 2.12
N GLU A 365 -10.59 24.45 1.78
CA GLU A 365 -9.58 24.97 2.70
C GLU A 365 -10.20 25.73 3.87
N GLN A 366 -11.31 26.44 3.67
CA GLN A 366 -12.10 27.06 4.74
C GLN A 366 -12.68 26.00 5.69
N LEU A 367 -13.27 24.92 5.16
CA LEU A 367 -13.78 23.82 5.98
C LEU A 367 -12.67 23.13 6.77
N PHE A 368 -11.49 22.96 6.16
CA PHE A 368 -10.31 22.45 6.86
C PHE A 368 -9.87 23.39 7.98
N ALA A 369 -9.80 24.69 7.72
CA ALA A 369 -9.37 25.67 8.73
C ALA A 369 -10.29 25.66 9.95
N LEU A 370 -11.61 25.66 9.74
CA LEU A 370 -12.60 25.56 10.81
C LEU A 370 -12.46 24.26 11.61
N GLY A 371 -12.38 23.12 10.93
CA GLY A 371 -12.21 21.81 11.56
C GLY A 371 -10.87 21.69 12.30
N TYR A 372 -9.80 22.25 11.75
CA TYR A 372 -8.47 22.15 12.33
C TYR A 372 -8.31 23.02 13.59
N ALA A 373 -8.79 24.27 13.55
CA ALA A 373 -8.79 25.17 14.70
C ALA A 373 -9.59 24.58 15.87
N SER A 374 -10.80 24.09 15.58
CA SER A 374 -11.69 23.49 16.59
C SER A 374 -11.15 22.18 17.16
N CYS A 375 -10.58 21.30 16.32
CA CYS A 375 -9.92 20.08 16.78
C CYS A 375 -8.75 20.40 17.72
N PHE A 376 -7.93 21.40 17.40
CA PHE A 376 -6.76 21.75 18.21
C PHE A 376 -7.15 22.40 19.54
N LEU A 377 -8.18 23.25 19.55
CA LEU A 377 -8.73 23.79 20.80
C LEU A 377 -9.26 22.68 21.73
N GLY A 378 -9.93 21.66 21.19
CA GLY A 378 -10.34 20.49 21.97
C GLY A 378 -9.16 19.67 22.51
N ALA A 379 -8.10 19.50 21.72
CA ALA A 379 -6.89 18.82 22.16
C ALA A 379 -6.20 19.56 23.32
N LEU A 380 -6.14 20.90 23.24
CA LEU A 380 -5.65 21.76 24.33
C LEU A 380 -6.44 21.57 25.63
N GLN A 381 -7.76 21.50 25.54
CA GLN A 381 -8.60 21.27 26.70
C GLN A 381 -8.41 19.89 27.32
N LEU A 382 -8.24 18.86 26.50
CA LEU A 382 -7.95 17.51 26.97
C LEU A 382 -6.61 17.48 27.73
N VAL A 383 -5.57 18.10 27.18
CA VAL A 383 -4.25 18.19 27.82
C VAL A 383 -4.32 18.99 29.12
N ALA A 384 -5.00 20.13 29.11
CA ALA A 384 -5.20 20.95 30.31
C ALA A 384 -5.92 20.17 31.41
N LYS A 385 -7.00 19.43 31.06
CA LYS A 385 -7.72 18.55 31.98
C LYS A 385 -6.83 17.44 32.53
N ASN A 386 -6.04 16.77 31.69
CA ASN A 386 -5.14 15.70 32.12
C ASN A 386 -4.04 16.20 33.06
N LYS A 387 -3.58 17.44 32.86
CA LYS A 387 -2.63 18.12 33.75
C LYS A 387 -3.28 18.80 34.97
N ASN A 388 -4.61 18.72 35.09
CA ASN A 388 -5.37 19.42 36.12
C ASN A 388 -5.10 20.95 36.14
N VAL A 389 -4.89 21.53 34.95
CA VAL A 389 -4.71 22.97 34.73
C VAL A 389 -6.01 23.54 34.16
N LYS A 390 -6.48 24.66 34.70
CA LYS A 390 -7.64 25.37 34.14
C LYS A 390 -7.21 26.13 32.88
N LEU A 391 -7.81 25.78 31.74
CA LEU A 391 -7.67 26.57 30.52
C LEU A 391 -8.62 27.78 30.62
N SER A 392 -8.13 28.98 30.26
CA SER A 392 -8.99 30.17 30.20
C SER A 392 -10.07 30.01 29.12
N ASN A 393 -11.24 30.59 29.34
CA ASN A 393 -12.29 30.68 28.32
C ASN A 393 -11.91 31.66 27.19
N ASP A 394 -10.91 32.50 27.42
CA ASP A 394 -10.39 33.46 26.44
C ASP A 394 -9.40 32.83 25.45
N VAL A 395 -9.08 31.54 25.60
CA VAL A 395 -8.20 30.85 24.68
C VAL A 395 -8.83 30.76 23.30
N LYS A 396 -8.05 31.18 22.29
CA LYS A 396 -8.45 31.12 20.89
C LYS A 396 -7.38 30.45 20.06
N ILE A 397 -7.81 29.64 19.10
CA ILE A 397 -6.92 29.02 18.12
C ILE A 397 -7.26 29.58 16.76
N LYS A 398 -6.31 30.30 16.17
CA LYS A 398 -6.38 30.72 14.76
C LYS A 398 -5.69 29.68 13.91
N ALA A 399 -6.32 29.25 12.83
CA ALA A 399 -5.74 28.41 11.80
C ALA A 399 -5.72 29.17 10.47
N ALA A 400 -4.53 29.33 9.90
CA ALA A 400 -4.33 29.76 8.53
C ALA A 400 -3.95 28.55 7.67
N VAL A 401 -4.80 28.21 6.71
CA VAL A 401 -4.66 27.02 5.86
C VAL A 401 -4.44 27.46 4.43
N SER A 402 -3.22 27.28 3.94
CA SER A 402 -2.80 27.68 2.60
C SER A 402 -2.93 26.53 1.62
N PHE A 403 -3.58 26.75 0.47
CA PHE A 403 -3.52 25.86 -0.69
C PHE A 403 -2.56 26.44 -1.72
N GLY A 404 -1.72 25.59 -2.30
CA GLY A 404 -0.80 26.05 -3.33
C GLY A 404 0.13 24.96 -3.86
N GLU A 405 1.12 25.37 -4.64
CA GLU A 405 2.08 24.44 -5.26
C GLU A 405 3.14 23.99 -4.27
N VAL A 406 3.52 22.71 -4.34
CA VAL A 406 4.60 22.18 -3.49
C VAL A 406 5.95 22.39 -4.18
N LYS A 407 6.79 23.25 -3.59
CA LYS A 407 8.12 23.55 -4.10
C LYS A 407 8.94 22.26 -4.30
N GLY A 408 9.43 22.04 -5.53
CA GLY A 408 10.34 20.94 -5.88
C GLY A 408 9.72 19.54 -6.00
N SER A 409 8.39 19.37 -5.86
CA SER A 409 7.74 18.04 -5.98
C SER A 409 6.51 18.01 -6.89
N GLY A 410 6.11 19.16 -7.44
CA GLY A 410 4.99 19.26 -8.38
C GLY A 410 3.61 19.00 -7.75
N GLY A 411 2.58 19.57 -8.37
CA GLY A 411 1.21 19.46 -7.89
C GLY A 411 0.92 20.28 -6.63
N PHE A 412 -0.31 20.12 -6.11
CA PHE A 412 -0.83 20.96 -5.03
C PHE A 412 -0.63 20.34 -3.65
N GLY A 413 -0.55 21.18 -2.63
CA GLY A 413 -0.47 20.79 -1.23
C GLY A 413 -1.15 21.83 -0.34
N ILE A 414 -1.27 21.48 0.94
CA ILE A 414 -1.80 22.36 1.98
C ILE A 414 -0.70 22.68 2.98
N GLY A 415 -0.52 23.94 3.34
CA GLY A 415 0.32 24.38 4.45
C GLY A 415 -0.56 24.87 5.59
N VAL A 416 -0.14 24.67 6.84
CA VAL A 416 -0.94 25.07 8.00
C VAL A 416 -0.11 25.92 8.97
N GLU A 417 -0.70 27.00 9.43
CA GLU A 417 -0.18 27.80 10.53
C GLU A 417 -1.24 27.92 11.62
N LEU A 418 -0.87 27.57 12.85
CA LEU A 418 -1.69 27.69 14.04
C LEU A 418 -1.14 28.82 14.91
N THR A 419 -2.02 29.69 15.39
CA THR A 419 -1.69 30.65 16.44
C THR A 419 -2.58 30.37 17.65
N ALA A 420 -1.96 30.03 18.77
CA ALA A 420 -2.64 29.87 20.05
C ALA A 420 -2.55 31.18 20.84
N ILE A 421 -3.69 31.79 21.12
CA ILE A 421 -3.81 33.05 21.85
C ILE A 421 -4.28 32.76 23.27
N GLY A 422 -3.57 33.29 24.27
CA GLY A 422 -3.95 33.18 25.68
C GLY A 422 -3.76 31.79 26.29
N ALA A 423 -3.03 30.90 25.63
CA ALA A 423 -2.70 29.57 26.11
C ALA A 423 -1.21 29.46 26.48
N ASP A 424 -0.92 28.72 27.56
CA ASP A 424 0.47 28.47 27.98
C ASP A 424 1.24 27.65 26.93
N ALA A 425 2.47 28.07 26.63
CA ALA A 425 3.29 27.46 25.58
C ALA A 425 3.59 25.96 25.83
N SER A 426 3.71 25.54 27.10
CA SER A 426 3.91 24.12 27.44
C SER A 426 2.65 23.29 27.15
N LEU A 427 1.47 23.82 27.48
CA LEU A 427 0.19 23.19 27.13
C LEU A 427 0.02 23.07 25.62
N VAL A 428 0.36 24.12 24.86
CA VAL A 428 0.26 24.11 23.40
C VAL A 428 1.25 23.14 22.78
N HIS A 429 2.49 23.08 23.26
CA HIS A 429 3.48 22.11 22.79
C HIS A 429 3.04 20.65 23.03
N GLU A 430 2.41 20.39 24.17
CA GLU A 430 1.89 19.06 24.47
C GLU A 430 0.62 18.73 23.70
N ALA A 431 -0.33 19.67 23.57
CA ALA A 431 -1.50 19.51 22.71
C ALA A 431 -1.11 19.29 21.24
N HIS A 432 -0.02 19.90 20.81
CA HIS A 432 0.59 19.64 19.52
C HIS A 432 1.27 18.26 19.43
N THR A 433 1.64 17.64 20.55
CA THR A 433 2.14 16.25 20.55
C THR A 433 0.99 15.22 20.60
N PHE A 434 -0.13 15.56 21.25
CA PHE A 434 -1.28 14.69 21.49
C PHE A 434 -2.50 14.90 20.56
N GLY A 435 -2.57 16.01 19.83
CA GLY A 435 -3.73 16.38 19.02
C GLY A 435 -3.90 15.47 17.81
N ILE A 436 -5.04 14.80 17.67
CA ILE A 436 -5.28 13.75 16.67
C ILE A 436 -4.92 14.20 15.25
N MET A 437 -5.51 15.31 14.79
CA MET A 437 -5.28 15.78 13.42
C MET A 437 -3.81 16.18 13.22
N PHE A 438 -3.18 16.73 14.26
CA PHE A 438 -1.77 17.12 14.21
C PHE A 438 -0.84 15.92 14.17
N THR A 439 -1.00 14.96 15.09
CA THR A 439 -0.23 13.72 15.14
C THR A 439 -0.34 13.01 13.79
N ILE A 440 -1.53 12.98 13.19
CA ILE A 440 -1.75 12.34 11.89
C ILE A 440 -1.05 13.10 10.76
N ILE A 441 -1.16 14.43 10.70
CA ILE A 441 -0.52 15.27 9.67
C ILE A 441 1.01 15.28 9.80
N ARG A 442 1.56 15.17 11.01
CA ARG A 442 3.01 15.18 11.22
C ARG A 442 3.62 13.79 11.23
N SER A 443 2.89 12.75 11.65
CA SER A 443 3.39 11.35 11.62
C SER A 443 3.32 10.70 10.24
N SER A 444 2.48 11.20 9.33
CA SER A 444 2.56 10.88 7.89
C SER A 444 3.78 11.54 7.23
N ALA A 445 4.32 12.61 7.81
CA ALA A 445 5.66 13.14 7.56
C ALA A 445 6.70 12.46 8.46
N ARG A 446 6.83 11.13 8.46
CA ARG A 446 7.98 10.49 9.11
C ARG A 446 9.25 10.79 8.30
N PRO A 447 10.28 11.44 8.87
CA PRO A 447 11.56 11.56 8.21
C PRO A 447 12.17 10.16 8.11
N ALA A 448 12.47 9.71 6.90
CA ALA A 448 13.49 8.69 6.72
C ALA A 448 14.81 9.31 7.22
N ILE A 449 15.23 8.95 8.44
CA ILE A 449 16.48 9.44 9.03
C ILE A 449 17.63 8.89 8.19
N ARG A 450 18.09 9.67 7.21
CA ARG A 450 19.42 9.54 6.61
C ARG A 450 20.31 10.60 7.25
N ARG A 451 21.32 10.17 8.01
CA ARG A 451 22.38 11.05 8.48
C ARG A 451 23.23 11.52 7.31
N GLY A 452 23.02 12.77 6.99
CA GLY A 452 23.75 13.61 6.06
C GLY A 452 22.97 14.90 6.09
N THR A 453 23.64 16.02 6.35
CA THR A 453 23.06 17.36 6.46
C THR A 453 22.40 17.73 5.13
N PHE A 454 21.21 17.18 4.90
CA PHE A 454 20.24 17.72 3.99
C PHE A 454 19.30 18.52 4.88
N LEU A 455 19.19 19.82 4.59
CA LEU A 455 17.94 20.50 4.84
C LEU A 455 16.85 19.53 4.39
N VAL A 456 15.99 19.09 5.32
CA VAL A 456 14.63 18.73 4.91
C VAL A 456 14.20 19.94 4.12
N PRO A 457 13.93 19.87 2.80
CA PRO A 457 13.27 20.99 2.18
C PRO A 457 11.97 21.08 2.94
N HIS A 458 11.86 22.06 3.84
CA HIS A 458 10.59 22.55 4.32
C HIS A 458 9.75 22.63 3.06
N ARG A 459 8.72 21.78 2.96
CA ARG A 459 7.88 21.73 1.76
C ARG A 459 7.04 22.99 1.83
N THR A 460 7.66 24.10 1.45
CA THR A 460 7.03 25.40 1.43
C THR A 460 5.96 25.32 0.35
N VAL A 461 4.71 25.34 0.78
CA VAL A 461 3.59 25.56 -0.11
C VAL A 461 3.68 27.00 -0.57
N ILE A 462 3.85 27.19 -1.89
CA ILE A 462 3.75 28.51 -2.51
C ILE A 462 2.25 28.81 -2.57
N SER A 463 1.75 29.55 -1.57
CA SER A 463 0.33 29.77 -1.37
C SER A 463 -0.29 30.50 -2.56
N LEU A 464 -1.34 29.90 -3.11
CA LEU A 464 -2.25 30.52 -4.09
C LEU A 464 -3.48 31.13 -3.38
N TYR A 465 -3.87 30.54 -2.25
CA TYR A 465 -4.99 30.97 -1.44
C TYR A 465 -4.77 30.53 0.01
N THR A 466 -5.15 31.36 0.98
CA THR A 466 -5.12 31.01 2.41
C THR A 466 -6.47 31.29 3.05
N ALA A 467 -7.07 30.26 3.65
CA ALA A 467 -8.26 30.40 4.48
C ALA A 467 -7.85 30.66 5.94
N HIS A 468 -8.58 31.54 6.62
CA HIS A 468 -8.34 31.88 8.02
C HIS A 468 -9.59 31.56 8.85
N ALA A 469 -9.40 30.79 9.92
CA ALA A 469 -10.47 30.44 10.85
C ALA A 469 -10.02 30.58 12.30
N THR A 470 -10.94 30.97 13.17
CA THR A 470 -10.72 31.08 14.61
C THR A 470 -11.68 30.13 15.34
N ALA A 471 -11.16 29.34 16.28
CA ALA A 471 -11.94 28.57 17.23
C ALA A 471 -11.79 29.15 18.64
N SER A 472 -12.89 29.21 19.39
CA SER A 472 -12.95 29.80 20.73
C SER A 472 -13.98 29.12 21.63
N GLY A 473 -13.90 29.36 22.94
CA GLY A 473 -14.86 28.84 23.92
C GLY A 473 -14.53 27.44 24.41
N ALA A 474 -15.57 26.66 24.75
CA ALA A 474 -15.45 25.35 25.42
C ALA A 474 -15.03 24.20 24.46
N GLY A 475 -14.07 24.45 23.57
CA GLY A 475 -13.44 23.44 22.72
C GLY A 475 -14.44 22.73 21.84
N TRP A 476 -14.69 21.44 22.10
CA TRP A 476 -15.68 20.66 21.33
C TRP A 476 -17.13 21.09 21.58
N GLU A 477 -17.37 21.93 22.57
CA GLU A 477 -18.66 22.61 22.85
C GLU A 477 -18.52 24.14 22.67
N GLY A 478 -17.51 24.58 21.89
CA GLY A 478 -17.21 25.97 21.61
C GLY A 478 -17.81 26.45 20.29
N THR A 479 -17.11 27.37 19.63
CA THR A 479 -17.49 27.90 18.31
C THR A 479 -16.28 27.93 17.39
N THR A 480 -16.51 27.84 16.08
CA THR A 480 -15.48 28.10 15.06
C THR A 480 -16.05 28.95 13.94
N GLU A 481 -15.29 29.95 13.49
CA GLU A 481 -15.73 30.94 12.51
C GLU A 481 -14.59 31.33 11.59
N LEU A 482 -14.90 31.67 10.33
CA LEU A 482 -13.93 32.23 9.39
C LEU A 482 -13.65 33.70 9.73
N ASP A 483 -12.42 34.16 9.55
CA ASP A 483 -12.04 35.53 9.90
C ASP A 483 -12.77 36.59 9.05
N ASP A 484 -13.24 36.20 7.85
CA ASP A 484 -14.09 37.01 6.97
C ASP A 484 -15.58 37.00 7.38
N ARG A 485 -15.93 36.24 8.44
CA ARG A 485 -17.28 36.04 8.99
C ARG A 485 -18.29 35.45 8.00
N SER A 486 -17.82 34.85 6.91
CA SER A 486 -18.69 34.24 5.90
C SER A 486 -19.30 32.92 6.36
N LEU A 487 -18.68 32.25 7.34
CA LEU A 487 -19.16 30.98 7.88
C LEU A 487 -18.79 30.84 9.36
N ARG A 488 -19.76 30.43 10.17
CA ARG A 488 -19.61 30.15 11.60
C ARG A 488 -20.40 28.91 11.98
N PHE A 489 -19.84 28.09 12.87
CA PHE A 489 -20.49 26.94 13.46
C PHE A 489 -20.34 26.94 14.98
N ASP A 490 -21.44 26.61 15.65
CA ASP A 490 -21.40 26.15 17.03
C ASP A 490 -20.98 24.68 17.04
N LEU A 491 -20.10 24.33 17.96
CA LEU A 491 -19.52 23.01 18.08
C LEU A 491 -20.26 22.19 19.12
N ALA A 492 -20.44 20.91 18.85
CA ALA A 492 -21.02 19.97 19.80
C ALA A 492 -20.33 18.61 19.75
N ILE A 493 -20.19 17.98 20.90
CA ILE A 493 -19.77 16.58 21.01
C ILE A 493 -20.90 15.70 20.42
N PRO A 494 -20.58 14.69 19.58
CA PRO A 494 -21.59 13.79 19.02
C PRO A 494 -22.41 13.06 20.10
N LYS A 495 -23.67 12.72 19.77
CA LYS A 495 -24.58 11.98 20.67
C LYS A 495 -23.99 10.62 21.06
N GLU A 496 -23.30 9.97 20.12
CA GLU A 496 -22.60 8.70 20.29
C GLU A 496 -21.47 8.77 21.32
N MET A 497 -20.95 9.98 21.56
CA MET A 497 -19.90 10.26 22.53
C MET A 497 -20.44 10.88 23.83
N GLY A 498 -21.76 10.90 24.01
CA GLY A 498 -22.44 11.43 25.19
C GLY A 498 -22.60 12.95 25.19
N GLY A 499 -22.44 13.60 24.03
CA GLY A 499 -22.67 15.04 23.87
C GLY A 499 -24.10 15.40 23.46
N SER A 500 -24.34 16.71 23.29
CA SER A 500 -25.64 17.22 22.85
C SER A 500 -25.94 16.85 21.39
N GLY A 501 -24.90 16.82 20.53
CA GLY A 501 -25.02 16.73 19.08
C GLY A 501 -25.75 17.90 18.43
N GLU A 502 -26.03 18.97 19.16
CA GLU A 502 -26.75 20.17 18.68
C GLU A 502 -25.74 21.19 18.15
N GLY A 503 -24.99 20.80 17.11
CA GLY A 503 -23.90 21.57 16.52
C GLY A 503 -23.10 20.74 15.52
N GLN A 504 -22.01 21.32 15.01
CA GLN A 504 -21.09 20.61 14.12
C GLN A 504 -19.87 20.11 14.89
N ASN A 505 -19.16 19.13 14.34
CA ASN A 505 -17.91 18.66 14.92
C ASN A 505 -16.74 18.71 13.92
N PRO A 506 -15.49 18.68 14.39
CA PRO A 506 -14.31 18.73 13.52
C PRO A 506 -14.28 17.63 12.44
N ASP A 507 -14.76 16.42 12.78
CA ASP A 507 -14.77 15.27 11.86
C ASP A 507 -15.76 15.46 10.71
N GLN A 508 -16.93 16.08 10.96
CA GLN A 508 -17.91 16.47 9.94
C GLN A 508 -17.33 17.51 8.98
N LEU A 509 -16.66 18.55 9.50
CA LEU A 509 -16.01 19.57 8.67
C LEU A 509 -14.90 18.99 7.81
N LEU A 510 -14.11 18.05 8.38
CA LEU A 510 -13.11 17.30 7.62
C LEU A 510 -13.76 16.43 6.54
N ALA A 511 -14.86 15.74 6.84
CA ALA A 511 -15.55 14.89 5.87
C ALA A 511 -16.04 15.71 4.67
N LEU A 512 -16.68 16.86 4.93
CA LEU A 512 -17.17 17.79 3.90
C LEU A 512 -16.02 18.33 3.05
N GLY A 513 -14.92 18.74 3.69
CA GLY A 513 -13.71 19.24 3.04
C GLY A 513 -13.01 18.17 2.19
N TYR A 514 -12.90 16.93 2.69
CA TYR A 514 -12.22 15.87 1.97
C TYR A 514 -13.05 15.41 0.76
N ALA A 515 -14.35 15.17 0.94
CA ALA A 515 -15.23 14.78 -0.17
C ALA A 515 -15.16 15.80 -1.32
N SER A 516 -15.23 17.09 -0.99
CA SER A 516 -15.17 18.19 -1.97
C SER A 516 -13.78 18.36 -2.61
N CYS A 517 -12.71 18.30 -1.83
CA CYS A 517 -11.34 18.38 -2.34
C CYS A 517 -11.02 17.22 -3.30
N PHE A 518 -11.46 16.01 -2.97
CA PHE A 518 -11.23 14.82 -3.81
C PHE A 518 -12.07 14.85 -5.09
N LEU A 519 -13.31 15.35 -5.03
CA LEU A 519 -14.10 15.59 -6.23
C LEU A 519 -13.44 16.62 -7.16
N GLY A 520 -12.86 17.68 -6.62
CA GLY A 520 -12.06 18.63 -7.39
C GLY A 520 -10.83 17.98 -8.06
N ALA A 521 -10.15 17.08 -7.36
CA ALA A 521 -9.02 16.32 -7.91
C ALA A 521 -9.45 15.39 -9.06
N LEU A 522 -10.59 14.71 -8.93
CA LEU A 522 -11.17 13.90 -10.00
C LEU A 522 -11.42 14.72 -11.26
N GLN A 523 -11.97 15.92 -11.13
CA GLN A 523 -12.22 16.81 -12.26
C GLN A 523 -10.93 17.29 -12.92
N LEU A 524 -9.92 17.62 -12.13
CA LEU A 524 -8.61 18.03 -12.66
C LEU A 524 -7.99 16.91 -13.49
N VAL A 525 -7.96 15.68 -12.96
CA VAL A 525 -7.41 14.52 -13.66
C VAL A 525 -8.23 14.19 -14.90
N ALA A 526 -9.56 14.22 -14.81
CA ALA A 526 -10.43 14.00 -15.95
C ALA A 526 -10.17 15.01 -17.07
N LYS A 527 -10.07 16.30 -16.72
CA LYS A 527 -9.71 17.38 -17.66
C LYS A 527 -8.35 17.12 -18.30
N ASN A 528 -7.32 16.79 -17.53
CA ASN A 528 -5.98 16.53 -18.04
C ASN A 528 -5.93 15.31 -18.98
N LYS A 529 -6.81 14.34 -18.76
CA LYS A 529 -6.94 13.14 -19.60
C LYS A 529 -7.98 13.26 -20.72
N ASN A 530 -8.62 14.43 -20.86
CA ASN A 530 -9.74 14.64 -21.78
C ASN A 530 -10.88 13.62 -21.60
N VAL A 531 -11.14 13.20 -20.36
CA VAL A 531 -12.25 12.33 -19.97
C VAL A 531 -13.43 13.19 -19.54
N ILE A 532 -14.60 12.92 -20.10
CA ILE A 532 -15.84 13.57 -19.69
C ILE A 532 -16.40 12.84 -18.46
N LEU A 533 -16.49 13.55 -17.34
CA LEU A 533 -17.17 13.04 -16.15
C LEU A 533 -18.68 13.21 -16.31
N SER A 534 -19.45 12.20 -15.90
CA SER A 534 -20.91 12.32 -15.82
C SER A 534 -21.31 13.26 -14.68
N ASP A 535 -22.47 13.93 -14.80
CA ASP A 535 -23.02 14.77 -13.74
C ASP A 535 -23.37 13.99 -12.45
N ASN A 536 -23.46 12.66 -12.56
CA ASN A 536 -23.74 11.76 -11.45
C ASN A 536 -22.49 11.37 -10.64
N VAL A 537 -21.33 11.96 -10.92
CA VAL A 537 -20.11 11.70 -10.14
C VAL A 537 -20.30 12.23 -8.72
N LYS A 538 -20.07 11.35 -7.74
CA LYS A 538 -20.12 11.69 -6.32
C LYS A 538 -18.90 11.14 -5.61
N VAL A 539 -18.46 11.86 -4.59
CA VAL A 539 -17.45 11.37 -3.66
C VAL A 539 -18.05 11.35 -2.27
N LYS A 540 -18.01 10.19 -1.62
CA LYS A 540 -18.36 10.03 -0.22
C LYS A 540 -17.10 9.96 0.62
N ALA A 541 -17.04 10.72 1.70
CA ALA A 541 -16.01 10.62 2.72
C ALA A 541 -16.66 10.14 4.03
N ALA A 542 -16.11 9.08 4.61
CA ALA A 542 -16.44 8.63 5.95
C ALA A 542 -15.21 8.80 6.85
N ILE A 543 -15.34 9.66 7.87
CA ILE A 543 -14.29 9.97 8.84
C ILE A 543 -14.69 9.35 10.16
N SER A 544 -14.01 8.27 10.54
CA SER A 544 -14.25 7.58 11.81
C SER A 544 -13.29 8.10 12.86
N PHE A 545 -13.81 8.54 13.99
CA PHE A 545 -13.04 8.92 15.17
C PHE A 545 -13.02 7.77 16.18
N GLY A 546 -11.89 7.51 16.82
CA GLY A 546 -11.82 6.45 17.83
C GLY A 546 -10.49 6.31 18.56
N GLU A 547 -10.40 5.28 19.39
CA GLU A 547 -9.19 4.92 20.12
C GLU A 547 -8.16 4.29 19.16
N ALA A 548 -6.93 4.79 19.20
CA ALA A 548 -5.82 4.24 18.42
C ALA A 548 -5.26 2.97 19.09
N LYS A 549 -4.76 2.02 18.29
CA LYS A 549 -4.12 0.80 18.85
C LYS A 549 -2.88 1.06 19.68
N ASP A 550 -2.11 2.10 19.33
CA ASP A 550 -0.78 2.37 19.90
C ASP A 550 -0.81 3.47 20.98
N SER A 551 -2.01 3.75 21.55
CA SER A 551 -2.37 4.84 22.50
C SER A 551 -2.91 6.14 21.86
N GLY A 552 -3.76 6.84 22.63
CA GLY A 552 -4.42 8.08 22.20
C GLY A 552 -5.63 7.85 21.30
N PHE A 553 -5.97 8.89 20.54
CA PHE A 553 -7.08 8.89 19.59
C PHE A 553 -6.55 8.95 18.15
N GLY A 554 -7.33 8.42 17.21
CA GLY A 554 -7.01 8.45 15.79
C GLY A 554 -8.25 8.72 14.95
N ILE A 555 -8.01 8.96 13.66
CA ILE A 555 -9.08 8.91 12.65
C ILE A 555 -8.77 7.83 11.61
N ASN A 556 -9.83 7.23 11.09
CA ASN A 556 -9.80 6.41 9.89
C ASN A 556 -10.59 7.13 8.80
N ILE A 557 -10.03 7.19 7.61
CA ILE A 557 -10.61 7.89 6.47
C ILE A 557 -10.92 6.89 5.37
N GLU A 558 -12.17 6.91 4.91
CA GLU A 558 -12.65 6.10 3.82
C GLU A 558 -13.24 6.99 2.74
N LEU A 559 -12.79 6.79 1.50
CA LEU A 559 -13.29 7.50 0.33
C LEU A 559 -13.95 6.51 -0.62
N THR A 560 -15.20 6.79 -0.97
CA THR A 560 -15.94 6.03 -1.97
C THR A 560 -16.29 6.94 -3.14
N THR A 561 -15.90 6.55 -4.35
CA THR A 561 -16.23 7.27 -5.58
C THR A 561 -17.35 6.58 -6.33
N ILE A 562 -18.35 7.34 -6.76
CA ILE A 562 -19.49 6.86 -7.55
C ILE A 562 -19.40 7.50 -8.94
N GLY A 563 -19.64 6.70 -9.99
CA GLY A 563 -19.67 7.18 -11.38
C GLY A 563 -18.29 7.40 -12.02
N VAL A 564 -17.22 6.86 -11.43
CA VAL A 564 -15.84 7.01 -11.92
C VAL A 564 -15.11 5.67 -11.94
N ASP A 565 -14.22 5.47 -12.92
CA ASP A 565 -13.36 4.29 -12.99
C ASP A 565 -12.22 4.30 -11.94
N SER A 566 -11.74 3.12 -11.58
CA SER A 566 -10.73 2.96 -10.53
C SER A 566 -9.36 3.57 -10.87
N ALA A 567 -9.01 3.72 -12.15
CA ALA A 567 -7.72 4.27 -12.56
C ALA A 567 -7.71 5.79 -12.39
N LEU A 568 -8.80 6.45 -12.83
CA LEU A 568 -9.00 7.88 -12.64
C LEU A 568 -9.06 8.24 -11.15
N ALA A 569 -9.77 7.44 -10.35
CA ALA A 569 -9.86 7.64 -8.91
C ALA A 569 -8.51 7.47 -8.19
N ARG A 570 -7.69 6.49 -8.60
CA ARG A 570 -6.33 6.30 -8.06
C ARG A 570 -5.40 7.47 -8.38
N GLU A 571 -5.51 8.02 -9.59
CA GLU A 571 -4.71 9.18 -9.98
C GLU A 571 -5.18 10.46 -9.30
N ALA A 572 -6.49 10.66 -9.15
CA ALA A 572 -7.03 11.76 -8.33
C ALA A 572 -6.52 11.69 -6.89
N HIS A 573 -6.41 10.50 -6.31
CA HIS A 573 -5.78 10.29 -5.00
C HIS A 573 -4.27 10.60 -4.97
N SER A 574 -3.59 10.58 -6.12
CA SER A 574 -2.18 10.97 -6.22
C SER A 574 -1.99 12.50 -6.17
N VAL A 575 -2.95 13.27 -6.68
CA VAL A 575 -2.88 14.74 -6.84
C VAL A 575 -3.75 15.52 -5.84
N CYS A 576 -4.71 14.88 -5.18
CA CYS A 576 -5.59 15.52 -4.20
C CYS A 576 -4.76 16.07 -3.02
N PRO A 577 -4.86 17.38 -2.70
CA PRO A 577 -4.12 17.99 -1.59
C PRO A 577 -4.37 17.30 -0.24
N TYR A 578 -5.62 16.97 0.07
CA TYR A 578 -5.97 16.28 1.31
C TYR A 578 -5.36 14.87 1.35
N SER A 579 -5.47 14.11 0.26
CA SER A 579 -4.83 12.80 0.16
C SER A 579 -3.32 12.89 0.32
N ARG A 580 -2.69 13.94 -0.21
CA ARG A 580 -1.26 14.20 -0.03
C ARG A 580 -0.92 14.50 1.43
N ILE A 581 -1.68 15.34 2.14
CA ILE A 581 -1.46 15.59 3.58
C ILE A 581 -1.54 14.29 4.39
N PHE A 582 -2.57 13.47 4.17
CA PHE A 582 -2.73 12.25 4.96
C PHE A 582 -1.72 11.16 4.58
N ARG A 583 -1.14 11.21 3.37
CA ARG A 583 -0.11 10.27 2.90
C ARG A 583 1.31 10.69 3.28
N GLU A 584 1.63 11.96 3.16
CA GLU A 584 3.00 12.49 3.19
C GLU A 584 3.22 13.55 4.29
N GLY A 585 2.13 13.99 4.93
CA GLY A 585 2.12 15.05 5.92
C GLY A 585 2.25 16.45 5.33
N THR A 586 2.27 17.44 6.22
CA THR A 586 2.62 18.83 5.86
C THR A 586 3.31 19.54 7.02
N GLU A 587 3.97 20.65 6.70
CA GLU A 587 4.50 21.56 7.72
C GLU A 587 3.34 22.28 8.40
N VAL A 588 3.29 22.13 9.73
CA VAL A 588 2.40 22.88 10.61
C VAL A 588 3.26 23.80 11.47
N ARG A 589 3.16 25.11 11.23
CA ARG A 589 3.85 26.12 12.04
C ARG A 589 2.95 26.54 13.18
N THR A 590 3.47 26.54 14.41
CA THR A 590 2.70 26.95 15.58
C THR A 590 3.33 28.19 16.19
N LYS A 591 2.51 29.24 16.34
CA LYS A 591 2.84 30.51 17.00
C LYS A 591 2.06 30.62 18.31
N PHE A 592 2.61 31.39 19.24
CA PHE A 592 2.04 31.62 20.57
C PHE A 592 1.96 33.14 20.78
N GLU A 593 0.79 33.62 21.21
CA GLU A 593 0.50 35.05 21.43
C GLU A 593 -0.15 35.29 22.80
#